data_AF-A0A8X6YXN2-F1
#
_entry.id   AF-A0A8X6YXN2-F1
#
_cell.length_a   1.000
_cell.length_b   1.000
_cell.length_c   1.000
_cell.angle_alpha   90.00
_cell.angle_beta   90.00
_cell.angle_gamma   90.00
#
_symmetry.space_group_name_H-M   'P 1'
#
loop_
_entity.id
_entity.type
_entity.pdbx_description
1 polymer ?
#
loop_
_entity_poly.entity_id
_entity_poly.type
_entity_poly.pdbx_seq_one_letter_code
_entity_poly.pdbx_strand_id
1 'polypeptide(L)' 'MEQVVQPIQNCSFNEQTQICVEKPQNSPCHGDSGGPLQCKLGGKYFVFGAASFVTTTNFMSGLCTGPEP' A
#
# COMPACT_ATOMS: atom_id res chain seq x y z
N MET A 1 4.27 1.13 -14.16
CA MET A 1 2.88 1.29 -13.68
C MET A 1 2.91 2.15 -12.44
N GLU A 2 1.97 3.07 -12.34
CA GLU A 2 1.88 4.03 -11.24
C GLU A 2 1.16 3.42 -10.04
N GLN A 3 1.35 4.03 -8.88
CA GLN A 3 0.60 3.69 -7.68
C GLN A 3 -0.71 4.47 -7.67
N VAL A 4 -1.82 3.77 -7.45
CA VAL A 4 -3.17 4.33 -7.54
C VAL A 4 -3.86 4.20 -6.18
N VAL A 5 -4.61 5.23 -5.78
CA VAL A 5 -5.46 5.19 -4.58
C VAL A 5 -6.73 4.41 -4.90
N GLN A 6 -7.05 3.43 -4.06
CA GLN A 6 -8.20 2.56 -4.22
C GLN A 6 -9.37 3.01 -3.35
N PRO A 7 -10.61 2.81 -3.80
CA PRO A 7 -11.80 3.09 -3.00
C PRO A 7 -12.11 1.94 -2.03
N ILE A 8 -12.97 2.17 -1.05
CA ILE A 8 -13.33 1.18 0.00
C ILE A 8 -13.92 -0.12 -0.54
N GLN A 9 -14.49 -0.11 -1.76
CA GLN A 9 -15.02 -1.30 -2.40
C GLN A 9 -13.93 -2.30 -2.80
N ASN A 10 -12.70 -1.83 -3.03
CA ASN A 10 -11.58 -2.65 -3.51
C ASN A 10 -10.66 -3.13 -2.38
N CYS A 11 -10.81 -2.58 -1.17
CA CYS A 11 -10.03 -2.96 0.01
C CYS A 11 -10.73 -2.49 1.29
N SER A 12 -10.67 -3.33 2.33
CA SER A 12 -11.21 -3.01 3.66
C SER A 12 -10.20 -2.19 4.46
N PHE A 13 -10.56 -0.96 4.81
CA PHE A 13 -9.74 -0.06 5.65
C PHE A 13 -10.60 0.98 6.38
N ASN A 14 -10.04 1.64 7.38
CA ASN A 14 -10.66 2.75 8.09
C ASN A 14 -10.45 4.08 7.35
N GLU A 15 -11.52 4.64 6.78
CA GLU A 15 -11.46 5.86 5.97
C GLU A 15 -10.97 7.11 6.72
N GLN A 16 -10.99 7.12 8.05
CA GLN A 16 -10.53 8.26 8.85
C GLN A 16 -9.00 8.26 9.04
N THR A 17 -8.36 7.10 8.99
CA THR A 17 -6.95 6.96 9.41
C THR A 17 -6.07 6.20 8.41
N GLN A 18 -6.67 5.59 7.37
CA GLN A 18 -5.97 4.71 6.46
C GLN A 18 -6.26 5.11 5.00
N ILE A 19 -5.27 4.84 4.15
CA ILE A 19 -5.34 5.05 2.71
C ILE A 19 -4.99 3.72 2.06
N CYS A 20 -5.84 3.26 1.16
CA CYS A 20 -5.57 2.07 0.38
C CYS A 20 -4.94 2.43 -0.96
N VAL A 21 -3.83 1.76 -1.27
CA VAL A 21 -3.10 1.97 -2.53
C VAL A 21 -2.80 0.63 -3.19
N GLU A 22 -2.80 0.65 -4.51
CA GLU A 22 -2.39 -0.48 -5.33
C GLU A 22 -1.29 -0.03 -6.28
N LYS A 23 -0.27 -0.87 -6.43
CA LYS A 23 0.68 -0.75 -7.53
C LYS A 23 0.89 -2.14 -8.11
N PRO A 24 0.49 -2.38 -9.36
CA PRO A 24 0.61 -3.69 -9.97
C PRO A 24 2.05 -4.22 -9.88
N GLN A 25 2.17 -5.50 -9.48
CA GLN A 25 3.43 -6.23 -9.32
C GLN A 25 4.42 -5.66 -8.27
N ASN A 26 4.02 -4.66 -7.48
CA ASN A 26 4.87 -4.08 -6.44
C ASN A 26 4.01 -3.67 -5.23
N SER A 27 3.97 -4.51 -4.20
CA SER A 27 3.37 -4.18 -2.92
C SER A 27 4.45 -3.97 -1.85
N PRO A 28 4.18 -3.17 -0.80
CA PRO A 28 4.99 -3.20 0.41
C PRO A 28 5.04 -4.61 1.00
N CYS A 29 6.09 -4.90 1.77
CA CYS A 29 6.33 -6.18 2.44
C CYS A 29 6.37 -5.99 3.97
N HIS A 30 6.54 -7.08 4.73
CA HIS A 30 6.54 -7.01 6.20
C HIS A 30 7.60 -6.06 6.80
N GLY A 31 8.72 -5.85 6.10
CA GLY A 31 9.79 -4.94 6.52
C GLY A 31 9.57 -3.46 6.17
N ASP A 32 8.56 -3.14 5.37
CA ASP A 32 8.30 -1.78 4.90
C ASP A 32 7.37 -0.99 5.83
N SER A 33 6.82 -1.63 6.87
CA SER A 33 5.95 -1.01 7.87
C SER A 33 6.61 0.23 8.49
N GLY A 34 5.87 1.35 8.51
CA GLY A 34 6.38 2.66 8.92
C GLY A 34 7.06 3.46 7.80
N GLY A 35 7.33 2.85 6.65
CA GLY A 35 7.87 3.52 5.47
C GLY A 35 6.90 4.56 4.88
N PRO A 36 7.40 5.64 4.25
CA PRO A 36 6.55 6.76 3.81
C PRO A 36 5.75 6.42 2.55
N LEU A 37 4.43 6.65 2.61
CA LEU A 37 3.59 6.79 1.44
C LEU A 37 3.85 8.19 0.84
N GLN A 38 4.47 8.25 -0.34
CA GLN A 38 4.90 9.53 -0.93
C GLN A 38 4.45 9.75 -2.37
N CYS A 39 4.22 11.01 -2.73
CA CYS A 39 3.98 11.45 -4.11
C CYS A 39 4.90 12.62 -4.48
N LYS A 40 5.37 12.65 -5.74
CA LYS A 40 6.22 13.72 -6.27
C LYS A 40 5.35 14.75 -6.98
N LEU A 41 5.23 15.94 -6.39
CA LEU A 41 4.44 17.05 -6.91
C LEU A 41 5.37 18.26 -7.15
N GLY A 42 5.38 18.79 -8.37
CA GLY A 42 6.20 19.97 -8.70
C GLY A 42 7.70 19.78 -8.40
N GLY A 43 8.23 18.57 -8.58
CA GLY A 43 9.64 18.24 -8.31
C GLY A 43 10.00 17.93 -6.86
N LYS A 44 9.07 18.10 -5.90
CA LYS A 44 9.28 17.82 -4.48
C LYS A 44 8.51 16.58 -4.04
N TYR A 45 9.03 15.86 -3.04
CA TYR A 45 8.35 14.71 -2.43
C TYR A 45 7.52 15.15 -1.23
N PHE A 46 6.30 14.64 -1.16
CA PHE A 46 5.38 14.88 -0.06
C PHE A 46 4.95 13.53 0.54
N VAL A 47 4.87 13.48 1.87
CA VAL A 47 4.44 12.29 2.62
C VAL A 47 2.97 12.44 2.97
N PHE A 48 2.19 11.40 2.68
CA PHE A 48 0.74 11.36 2.89
C PHE A 48 0.32 10.32 3.94
N GLY A 49 1.22 9.41 4.31
CA GLY A 49 0.96 8.38 5.30
C GLY A 49 2.16 7.49 5.53
N ALA A 50 1.97 6.46 6.33
CA ALA A 50 2.96 5.41 6.58
C ALA A 50 2.38 4.05 6.19
N ALA A 51 3.20 3.18 5.62
CA ALA A 51 2.82 1.80 5.35
C ALA A 51 2.43 1.10 6.67
N SER A 52 1.27 0.42 6.67
CA SER A 52 0.69 -0.19 7.87
C SER A 52 0.47 -1.69 7.69
N PHE A 53 -0.37 -2.10 6.74
CA PHE A 53 -0.63 -3.49 6.41
C PHE A 53 -0.91 -3.63 4.91
N VAL A 54 -0.78 -4.86 4.42
CA VAL A 54 -0.81 -5.19 2.99
C VAL A 54 -1.82 -6.32 2.78
N THR A 55 -2.63 -6.25 1.73
CA THR A 55 -3.60 -7.29 1.38
C THR A 55 -2.93 -8.50 0.72
N THR A 56 -3.49 -9.69 0.92
CA THR A 56 -2.84 -10.99 0.72
C THR A 56 -2.97 -11.59 -0.68
N THR A 57 -3.70 -10.96 -1.59
CA THR A 57 -4.11 -11.60 -2.85
C THR A 57 -3.20 -11.23 -4.02
N ASN A 58 -2.03 -11.86 -4.17
CA ASN A 58 -1.30 -11.94 -5.45
C ASN A 58 -0.46 -13.24 -5.53
N PHE A 59 -0.36 -13.79 -6.74
CA PHE A 59 -0.10 -15.21 -7.06
C PHE A 59 1.37 -15.68 -6.99
N MET A 60 2.20 -15.28 -6.01
CA MET A 60 3.49 -15.95 -5.72
C MET A 60 3.91 -15.75 -4.26
N SER A 61 4.24 -16.86 -3.60
CA SER A 61 4.45 -16.99 -2.17
C SER A 61 5.77 -16.38 -1.68
N GLY A 62 5.68 -15.62 -0.57
CA GLY A 62 6.79 -15.45 0.38
C GLY A 62 7.32 -14.01 0.52
N LEU A 63 7.31 -13.53 1.76
CA LEU A 63 7.87 -12.26 2.28
C LEU A 63 7.06 -10.98 2.09
N CYS A 64 6.30 -10.84 0.99
CA CYS A 64 5.55 -9.62 0.67
C CYS A 64 4.02 -9.78 0.70
N THR A 65 3.53 -10.93 1.14
CA THR A 65 2.10 -11.27 1.25
C THR A 65 1.80 -11.63 2.71
N GLY A 66 0.86 -10.91 3.34
CA GLY A 66 0.42 -11.19 4.72
C GLY A 66 -0.12 -12.62 4.92
N PRO A 67 -0.39 -13.04 6.17
CA PRO A 67 -0.89 -14.40 6.46
C PRO A 67 -2.21 -14.66 5.72
N GLU A 68 -2.27 -15.77 4.99
CA GLU A 68 -3.48 -16.30 4.35
C GLU A 68 -4.60 -16.47 5.39
N PRO A 69 -5.88 -16.16 5.06
CA PRO A 69 -7.01 -16.47 5.94
C PRO A 69 -7.20 -17.98 6.16
#